data_AF-A0A8J3K7I3-F1
#
_entry.id   AF-A0A8J3K7I3-F1
#
_cell.length_a   1.000
_cell.length_b   1.000
_cell.length_c   1.000
_cell.angle_alpha   90.00
_cell.angle_beta   90.00
_cell.angle_gamma   90.00
#
_symmetry.space_group_name_H-M   'P 1'
#
loop_
_entity.id
_entity.type
_entity.pdbx_description
1 polymer ?
#
loop_
_entity_poly.entity_id
_entity_poly.type
_entity_poly.pdbx_seq_one_letter_code
_entity_poly.pdbx_strand_id
1 'polypeptide(L)'
;MHALPAAPIRARLHPHDVTTLMAQMHDATGPQDLLNIVLAGVYAPLLAAQGRSLSNLSPSDRIRPQMWLLPAPQVDVIIEAACNRAMAWGAAAGICLDLVDKLPSGFPDNEPVPAALPLDYRPAHLQMTVDRKAADVFLAADAHLKALAACYGAGHRFHIDAQSSWVEAFSALMCLHLGPQTTVQPLGELGLRVAAAGGGVAYYVEFQPLPRACVAGDDCQAVFGDDGYIANPWQLIAGHTHVPAFPRTAVKPGVWRTRPALSWALPA
;
A
#
# COMPACT_ATOMS: atom_id res chain seq x y z
N MET A 1 17.18 24.85 -27.41
CA MET A 1 15.79 25.38 -27.34
C MET A 1 14.86 24.24 -27.02
N HIS A 2 14.42 24.10 -25.77
CA HIS A 2 13.34 23.18 -25.43
C HIS A 2 12.03 23.82 -25.90
N ALA A 3 11.36 23.22 -26.87
CA ALA A 3 10.02 23.63 -27.26
C ALA A 3 9.12 23.57 -26.02
N LEU A 4 8.36 24.64 -25.77
CA LEU A 4 7.32 24.63 -24.75
C LEU A 4 6.38 23.47 -25.03
N PRO A 5 5.97 22.69 -24.02
CA PRO A 5 5.01 21.61 -24.22
C PRO A 5 3.72 22.19 -24.82
N ALA A 6 3.22 21.55 -25.87
CA ALA A 6 1.95 21.92 -26.47
C ALA A 6 0.85 21.93 -25.38
N ALA A 7 -0.07 22.89 -25.46
CA ALA A 7 -1.20 22.96 -24.55
C ALA A 7 -2.00 21.65 -24.61
N PRO A 8 -2.46 21.13 -23.46
CA PRO A 8 -3.17 19.86 -23.45
C PRO A 8 -4.53 19.98 -24.14
N ILE A 9 -4.92 18.89 -24.81
CA ILE A 9 -6.14 18.80 -25.61
C ILE A 9 -7.31 18.55 -24.67
N ARG A 10 -8.26 19.49 -24.61
CA ARG A 10 -9.53 19.26 -23.94
C ARG A 10 -10.41 18.37 -24.80
N ALA A 11 -10.88 17.29 -24.21
CA ALA A 11 -11.79 16.35 -24.84
C ALA A 11 -12.90 15.97 -23.85
N ARG A 12 -13.97 15.38 -24.36
CA ARG A 12 -15.10 14.89 -23.57
C ARG A 12 -15.44 13.49 -24.06
N LEU A 13 -15.65 12.54 -23.14
CA LEU A 13 -16.20 11.24 -23.49
C LEU A 13 -17.70 11.37 -23.71
N HIS A 14 -18.26 10.71 -24.73
CA HIS A 14 -19.70 10.73 -24.91
C HIS A 14 -20.38 10.01 -23.71
N PRO A 15 -21.56 10.45 -23.23
CA PRO A 15 -22.24 9.77 -22.11
C PRO A 15 -22.46 8.27 -22.34
N HIS A 16 -22.68 7.88 -23.60
CA HIS A 16 -22.77 6.48 -23.99
C HIS A 16 -21.45 5.72 -23.78
N ASP A 17 -20.30 6.33 -24.08
CA ASP A 17 -18.98 5.71 -23.89
C ASP A 17 -18.70 5.49 -22.40
N VAL A 18 -19.05 6.47 -21.55
CA VAL A 18 -18.91 6.35 -20.09
C VAL A 18 -19.80 5.22 -19.56
N THR A 19 -21.04 5.12 -20.04
CA THR A 19 -21.96 4.05 -19.63
C THR A 19 -21.47 2.67 -20.07
N THR A 20 -21.02 2.54 -21.32
CA THR A 20 -20.46 1.29 -21.86
C THR A 20 -19.19 0.88 -21.10
N LEU A 21 -18.31 1.84 -20.79
CA LEU A 21 -17.11 1.60 -19.99
C LEU A 21 -17.47 1.08 -18.60
N MET A 22 -18.46 1.68 -17.92
CA MET A 22 -18.92 1.20 -16.61
C MET A 22 -19.49 -0.22 -16.67
N ALA A 23 -20.23 -0.57 -17.71
CA ALA A 23 -20.72 -1.93 -17.92
C ALA A 23 -19.56 -2.91 -18.15
N GLN A 24 -18.56 -2.56 -18.95
CA GLN A 24 -17.38 -3.41 -19.18
C GLN A 24 -16.55 -3.60 -17.90
N MET A 25 -16.41 -2.55 -17.07
CA MET A 25 -15.75 -2.66 -15.77
C MET A 25 -16.45 -3.66 -14.85
N HIS A 26 -17.79 -3.74 -14.89
CA HIS A 26 -18.53 -4.74 -14.12
C HIS A 26 -18.07 -6.17 -14.44
N ASP A 27 -17.89 -6.47 -15.72
CA ASP A 27 -17.53 -7.80 -16.23
C ASP A 27 -16.04 -8.14 -16.10
N ALA A 28 -15.20 -7.20 -15.64
CA ALA A 28 -13.78 -7.42 -15.44
C ALA A 28 -13.53 -8.62 -14.51
N THR A 29 -12.53 -9.44 -14.83
CA THR A 29 -12.23 -10.70 -14.13
C THR A 29 -11.15 -10.58 -13.06
N GLY A 30 -10.37 -9.50 -13.09
CA GLY A 30 -9.32 -9.22 -12.13
C GLY A 30 -8.81 -7.79 -12.21
N PRO A 31 -7.87 -7.38 -11.32
CA PRO A 31 -7.39 -6.02 -11.25
C PRO A 31 -6.71 -5.53 -12.53
N GLN A 32 -5.87 -6.36 -13.15
CA GLN A 32 -5.14 -5.97 -14.36
C GLN A 32 -6.11 -5.83 -15.56
N ASP A 33 -7.02 -6.79 -15.71
CA ASP A 33 -8.08 -6.74 -16.72
C ASP A 33 -8.94 -5.49 -16.59
N LEU A 34 -9.35 -5.15 -15.36
CA LEU A 34 -10.05 -3.89 -15.06
C LEU A 34 -9.23 -2.67 -15.49
N LEU A 35 -7.94 -2.62 -15.17
CA LEU A 35 -7.06 -1.52 -15.58
C LEU A 35 -7.00 -1.39 -17.11
N ASN A 36 -6.87 -2.51 -17.83
CA ASN A 36 -6.86 -2.50 -19.29
C ASN A 36 -8.20 -2.01 -19.86
N ILE A 37 -9.33 -2.46 -19.32
CA ILE A 37 -10.67 -2.02 -19.70
C ILE A 37 -10.79 -0.51 -19.53
N VAL A 38 -10.40 0.03 -18.37
CA VAL A 38 -10.46 1.48 -18.08
C VAL A 38 -9.61 2.26 -19.09
N LEU A 39 -8.35 1.88 -19.26
CA LEU A 39 -7.43 2.61 -20.14
C LEU A 39 -7.88 2.51 -21.60
N ALA A 40 -8.30 1.34 -22.06
CA ALA A 40 -8.79 1.16 -23.43
C ALA A 40 -10.08 1.98 -23.66
N GLY A 41 -11.02 1.93 -22.72
CA GLY A 41 -12.29 2.66 -22.81
C GLY A 41 -12.15 4.18 -22.76
N VAL A 42 -11.15 4.71 -22.04
CA VAL A 42 -10.84 6.14 -22.03
C VAL A 42 -10.08 6.57 -23.28
N TYR A 43 -9.03 5.85 -23.67
CA TYR A 43 -8.15 6.30 -24.74
C TYR A 43 -8.65 5.97 -26.15
N ALA A 44 -9.44 4.91 -26.35
CA ALA A 44 -9.96 4.59 -27.68
C ALA A 44 -10.83 5.72 -28.27
N PRO A 45 -11.82 6.30 -27.55
CA PRO A 45 -12.59 7.45 -28.04
C PRO A 45 -11.72 8.69 -28.29
N LEU A 46 -10.77 8.97 -27.39
CA LEU A 46 -9.86 10.11 -27.50
C LEU A 46 -8.96 10.04 -28.74
N LEU A 47 -8.46 8.85 -29.05
CA LEU A 47 -7.65 8.60 -30.24
C LEU A 47 -8.51 8.61 -31.51
N ALA A 48 -9.73 8.03 -31.46
CA ALA A 48 -10.63 8.01 -32.60
C ALA A 48 -11.00 9.42 -33.07
N ALA A 49 -11.20 10.37 -32.15
CA ALA A 49 -11.42 11.79 -32.46
C ALA A 49 -10.24 12.45 -33.22
N GLN A 50 -9.05 11.85 -33.15
CA GLN A 50 -7.84 12.28 -33.88
C GLN A 50 -7.58 11.42 -35.13
N GLY A 51 -8.51 10.53 -35.52
CA GLY A 51 -8.31 9.59 -36.62
C GLY A 51 -7.31 8.48 -36.31
N ARG A 52 -7.06 8.19 -35.02
CA ARG A 52 -6.09 7.18 -34.54
C ARG A 52 -6.81 6.03 -33.83
N SER A 53 -6.12 4.92 -33.65
CA SER A 53 -6.61 3.73 -32.93
C SER A 53 -5.53 3.18 -32.02
N LEU A 54 -5.92 2.56 -30.90
CA LEU A 54 -5.00 1.81 -30.02
C LEU A 54 -4.24 0.71 -30.77
N SER A 55 -4.88 0.05 -31.74
CA SER A 55 -4.28 -1.02 -32.55
C SER A 55 -3.17 -0.53 -33.48
N ASN A 56 -3.12 0.78 -33.77
CA ASN A 56 -2.24 1.37 -34.77
C ASN A 56 -1.12 2.22 -34.13
N LEU A 57 -0.96 2.16 -32.81
CA LEU A 57 0.09 2.90 -32.11
C LEU A 57 1.45 2.21 -32.31
N SER A 58 2.44 2.96 -32.81
CA SER A 58 3.82 2.50 -32.85
C SER A 58 4.49 2.59 -31.46
N PRO A 59 5.61 1.89 -31.21
CA PRO A 59 6.35 2.01 -29.95
C PRO A 59 6.83 3.44 -29.63
N SER A 60 7.00 4.28 -30.65
CA SER A 60 7.30 5.72 -30.54
C SER A 60 6.08 6.58 -30.22
N ASP A 61 4.86 6.10 -30.50
CA ASP A 61 3.59 6.79 -30.30
C ASP A 61 2.95 6.46 -28.95
N ARG A 62 3.75 6.46 -27.88
CA ARG A 62 3.24 6.18 -26.54
C ARG A 62 2.17 7.20 -26.16
N ILE A 63 1.08 6.70 -25.59
CA ILE A 63 0.05 7.53 -24.96
C ILE A 63 0.71 8.29 -23.81
N ARG A 64 0.53 9.60 -23.81
CA ARG A 64 1.03 10.52 -22.77
C ARG A 64 -0.19 11.15 -22.09
N PRO A 65 -0.62 10.65 -20.91
CA PRO A 65 -1.83 11.12 -20.23
C PRO A 65 -1.91 12.65 -20.12
N GLN A 66 -0.78 13.31 -19.87
CA GLN A 66 -0.63 14.76 -19.77
C GLN A 66 -0.98 15.56 -21.04
N MET A 67 -1.14 14.90 -22.19
CA MET A 67 -1.57 15.56 -23.44
C MET A 67 -3.07 15.80 -23.49
N TRP A 68 -3.86 15.18 -22.62
CA TRP A 68 -5.31 15.30 -22.61
C TRP A 68 -5.84 15.84 -21.28
N LEU A 69 -6.96 16.54 -21.37
CA LEU A 69 -7.79 16.89 -20.23
C LEU A 69 -9.22 16.42 -20.48
N LEU A 70 -9.83 15.80 -19.47
CA LEU A 70 -11.24 15.42 -19.45
C LEU A 70 -12.01 16.27 -18.43
N PRO A 71 -13.34 16.44 -18.55
CA PRO A 71 -14.14 16.99 -17.46
C PRO A 71 -13.86 16.26 -16.15
N ALA A 72 -13.54 16.99 -15.09
CA ALA A 72 -13.22 16.40 -13.79
C ALA A 72 -14.33 15.42 -13.30
N PRO A 73 -15.63 15.74 -13.43
CA PRO A 73 -16.68 14.80 -13.06
C PRO A 73 -16.66 13.46 -13.84
N GLN A 74 -16.17 13.45 -15.09
CA GLN A 74 -16.00 12.21 -15.86
C GLN A 74 -14.82 11.38 -15.35
N VAL A 75 -13.71 12.04 -14.99
CA VAL A 75 -12.55 11.36 -14.42
C VAL A 75 -12.93 10.74 -13.06
N ASP A 76 -13.60 11.52 -12.21
CA ASP A 76 -13.99 11.09 -10.87
C ASP A 76 -14.91 9.87 -10.91
N VAL A 77 -15.94 9.88 -11.77
CA VAL A 77 -16.88 8.75 -11.86
C VAL A 77 -16.22 7.47 -12.38
N ILE A 78 -15.25 7.59 -13.30
CA ILE A 78 -14.51 6.45 -13.83
C ILE A 78 -13.58 5.86 -12.76
N ILE A 79 -12.86 6.72 -12.03
CA ILE A 79 -12.01 6.30 -10.92
C ILE A 79 -12.86 5.64 -9.83
N GLU A 80 -13.99 6.24 -9.45
CA GLU A 80 -14.90 5.71 -8.45
C GLU A 80 -15.43 4.32 -8.85
N ALA A 81 -15.95 4.19 -10.07
CA ALA A 81 -16.47 2.92 -10.57
C ALA A 81 -15.40 1.82 -10.62
N ALA A 82 -14.19 2.15 -11.07
CA ALA A 82 -13.06 1.21 -11.11
C ALA A 82 -12.62 0.81 -9.69
N CYS A 83 -12.45 1.78 -8.78
CA CYS A 83 -12.08 1.51 -7.39
C CYS A 83 -13.12 0.65 -6.68
N ASN A 84 -14.40 0.96 -6.90
CA ASN A 84 -15.51 0.20 -6.34
C ASN A 84 -15.48 -1.25 -6.84
N ARG A 85 -15.37 -1.47 -8.16
CA ARG A 85 -15.25 -2.82 -8.74
C ARG A 85 -14.05 -3.59 -8.18
N ALA A 86 -12.93 -2.90 -8.01
CA ALA A 86 -11.68 -3.47 -7.52
C ALA A 86 -11.74 -3.94 -6.05
N MET A 87 -12.76 -3.53 -5.28
CA MET A 87 -12.99 -4.05 -3.93
C MET A 87 -13.23 -5.56 -3.91
N ALA A 88 -13.81 -6.14 -4.96
CA ALA A 88 -13.99 -7.59 -5.09
C ALA A 88 -12.68 -8.37 -5.04
N TRP A 89 -11.54 -7.73 -5.28
CA TRP A 89 -10.22 -8.35 -5.25
C TRP A 89 -9.29 -7.74 -4.20
N GLY A 90 -9.80 -6.82 -3.36
CA GLY A 90 -8.97 -6.07 -2.42
C GLY A 90 -7.92 -5.18 -3.09
N ALA A 91 -8.16 -4.78 -4.34
CA ALA A 91 -7.20 -4.06 -5.18
C ALA A 91 -7.54 -2.57 -5.35
N ALA A 92 -8.59 -2.07 -4.68
CA ALA A 92 -9.08 -0.70 -4.85
C ALA A 92 -8.01 0.37 -4.69
N ALA A 93 -7.17 0.28 -3.64
CA ALA A 93 -6.09 1.25 -3.42
C ALA A 93 -5.02 1.20 -4.53
N GLY A 94 -4.65 0.00 -5.00
CA GLY A 94 -3.69 -0.17 -6.08
C GLY A 94 -4.22 0.40 -7.40
N ILE A 95 -5.47 0.05 -7.76
CA ILE A 95 -6.14 0.58 -8.95
C ILE A 95 -6.27 2.10 -8.90
N CYS A 96 -6.61 2.67 -7.74
CA CYS A 96 -6.69 4.12 -7.57
C CYS A 96 -5.34 4.80 -7.89
N LEU A 97 -4.24 4.29 -7.32
CA LEU A 97 -2.89 4.82 -7.58
C LEU A 97 -2.49 4.67 -9.05
N ASP A 98 -2.75 3.51 -9.65
CA ASP A 98 -2.46 3.28 -11.07
C ASP A 98 -3.23 4.23 -11.98
N LEU A 99 -4.51 4.48 -11.67
CA LEU A 99 -5.36 5.35 -12.48
C LEU A 99 -4.99 6.83 -12.34
N VAL A 100 -4.58 7.28 -11.15
CA VAL A 100 -4.10 8.66 -10.95
C VAL A 100 -2.89 8.98 -11.85
N ASP A 101 -2.00 8.00 -12.07
CA ASP A 101 -0.84 8.18 -12.95
C ASP A 101 -1.20 8.03 -14.44
N LYS A 102 -2.16 7.16 -14.78
CA LYS A 102 -2.41 6.72 -16.16
C LYS A 102 -3.60 7.41 -16.84
N LEU A 103 -4.50 8.08 -16.11
CA LEU A 103 -5.64 8.79 -16.70
C LEU A 103 -5.29 10.23 -17.09
N PRO A 104 -6.00 10.82 -18.08
CA PRO A 104 -5.95 12.26 -18.34
C PRO A 104 -6.31 13.08 -17.09
N SER A 105 -5.71 14.27 -16.94
CA SER A 105 -6.08 15.17 -15.83
C SER A 105 -7.47 15.80 -16.03
N GLY A 106 -8.11 16.18 -14.92
CA GLY A 106 -9.42 16.84 -14.94
C GLY A 106 -9.36 18.34 -15.25
N PHE A 107 -10.39 18.88 -15.90
CA PHE A 107 -10.69 20.32 -15.92
C PHE A 107 -12.10 20.58 -15.34
N PRO A 108 -12.34 21.74 -14.70
CA PRO A 108 -13.65 22.06 -14.14
C PRO A 108 -14.74 22.09 -15.20
N ASP A 109 -15.85 21.42 -14.93
CA ASP A 109 -17.02 21.34 -15.79
C ASP A 109 -18.27 21.08 -14.95
N ASN A 110 -19.42 21.61 -15.38
CA ASN A 110 -20.69 21.54 -14.65
C ASN A 110 -21.74 20.66 -15.34
N GLU A 111 -21.40 20.06 -16.49
CA GLU A 111 -22.32 19.16 -17.17
C GLU A 111 -22.55 17.86 -16.38
N PRO A 112 -23.79 17.36 -16.35
CA PRO A 112 -24.10 16.11 -15.66
C PRO A 112 -23.42 14.92 -16.35
N VAL A 113 -22.84 14.03 -15.53
CA VAL A 113 -22.21 12.77 -15.97
C VAL A 113 -23.09 11.60 -15.54
N PRO A 114 -23.19 10.52 -16.35
CA PRO A 114 -23.86 9.30 -15.93
C PRO A 114 -23.32 8.82 -14.59
N ALA A 115 -24.19 8.65 -13.60
CA ALA A 115 -23.79 8.19 -12.28
C ALA A 115 -23.34 6.73 -12.31
N ALA A 116 -22.29 6.41 -11.57
CA ALA A 116 -21.94 5.02 -11.29
C ALA A 116 -23.09 4.38 -10.48
N LEU A 117 -23.48 3.15 -10.83
CA LEU A 117 -24.41 2.40 -9.98
C LEU A 117 -23.70 2.06 -8.66
N PRO A 118 -24.32 2.33 -7.49
CA PRO A 118 -23.73 2.05 -6.19
C PRO A 118 -23.85 0.56 -5.88
N LEU A 119 -23.05 -0.25 -6.58
CA LEU A 119 -22.97 -1.69 -6.37
C LEU A 119 -21.90 -1.99 -5.31
N ASP A 120 -22.24 -2.76 -4.29
CA ASP A 120 -21.25 -3.23 -3.32
C ASP A 120 -20.56 -4.48 -3.85
N TYR A 121 -19.32 -4.34 -4.28
CA TYR A 121 -18.51 -5.46 -4.78
C TYR A 121 -17.70 -6.17 -3.70
N ARG A 122 -17.84 -5.78 -2.42
CA ARG A 122 -17.11 -6.44 -1.34
C ARG A 122 -17.58 -7.89 -1.23
N PRO A 123 -16.65 -8.84 -1.04
CA PRO A 123 -17.01 -10.24 -0.90
C PRO A 123 -17.85 -10.45 0.37
N ALA A 124 -18.94 -11.22 0.26
CA ALA A 124 -19.82 -11.54 1.40
C ALA A 124 -19.10 -12.37 2.48
N HIS A 125 -18.07 -13.12 2.09
CA HIS A 125 -17.24 -13.92 2.98
C HIS A 125 -15.76 -13.64 2.71
N LEU A 126 -14.99 -13.47 3.78
CA LEU A 126 -13.54 -13.38 3.73
C LEU A 126 -12.95 -14.71 4.17
N GLN A 127 -12.13 -15.32 3.31
CA GLN A 127 -11.36 -16.50 3.64
C GLN A 127 -9.90 -16.12 3.90
N MET A 128 -9.39 -16.50 5.07
CA MET A 128 -7.99 -16.31 5.44
C MET A 128 -7.29 -17.67 5.52
N THR A 129 -6.22 -17.81 4.76
CA THR A 129 -5.34 -18.99 4.81
C THR A 129 -4.05 -18.61 5.51
N VAL A 130 -3.79 -19.24 6.65
CA VAL A 130 -2.59 -18.99 7.45
C VAL A 130 -1.58 -20.10 7.20
N ASP A 131 -0.41 -19.75 6.69
CA ASP A 131 0.69 -20.71 6.53
C ASP A 131 1.09 -21.26 7.90
N ARG A 132 1.42 -22.55 7.97
CA ARG A 132 1.87 -23.18 9.22
C ARG A 132 3.01 -22.39 9.90
N LYS A 133 3.98 -21.91 9.12
CA LYS A 133 5.09 -21.09 9.64
C LYS A 133 4.66 -19.71 10.12
N ALA A 134 3.58 -19.15 9.57
CA ALA A 134 2.99 -17.92 10.12
C ALA A 134 2.32 -18.19 11.48
N ALA A 135 1.76 -19.39 11.68
CA ALA A 135 1.27 -19.80 13.00
C ALA A 135 2.39 -19.80 14.06
N ASP A 136 3.59 -20.24 13.68
CA ASP A 136 4.77 -20.21 14.55
C ASP A 136 5.17 -18.76 14.91
N VAL A 137 4.98 -17.79 14.01
CA VAL A 137 5.23 -16.37 14.31
C VAL A 137 4.25 -15.82 15.36
N PHE A 138 2.97 -16.21 15.32
CA PHE A 138 2.02 -15.79 16.39
C PHE A 138 2.48 -16.30 17.76
N LEU A 139 2.99 -17.54 17.82
CA LEU A 139 3.55 -18.11 19.05
C LEU A 139 4.85 -17.40 19.47
N ALA A 140 5.72 -17.05 18.51
CA ALA A 140 6.94 -16.31 18.78
C ALA A 140 6.65 -14.90 19.33
N ALA A 141 5.65 -14.21 18.80
CA ALA A 141 5.20 -12.91 19.31
C ALA A 141 4.66 -13.01 20.76
N ASP A 142 3.84 -14.01 21.06
CA ASP A 142 3.36 -14.26 22.43
C ASP A 142 4.52 -14.58 23.40
N ALA A 143 5.46 -15.42 22.98
CA ALA A 143 6.66 -15.72 23.76
C ALA A 143 7.52 -14.47 24.00
N HIS A 144 7.65 -13.60 22.99
CA HIS A 144 8.37 -12.34 23.11
C HIS A 144 7.70 -11.37 24.10
N LEU A 145 6.38 -11.23 24.06
CA LEU A 145 5.62 -10.43 25.03
C LEU A 145 5.79 -10.96 26.46
N LYS A 146 5.73 -12.28 26.65
CA LYS A 146 5.99 -12.92 27.96
C LYS A 146 7.42 -12.65 28.44
N ALA A 147 8.41 -12.72 27.55
CA ALA A 147 9.79 -12.40 27.88
C ALA A 147 9.96 -10.93 28.29
N LEU A 148 9.30 -9.99 27.61
CA LEU A 148 9.29 -8.57 27.98
C LEU A 148 8.68 -8.35 29.37
N ALA A 149 7.53 -8.99 29.64
CA ALA A 149 6.90 -8.93 30.95
C ALA A 149 7.78 -9.51 32.06
N ALA A 150 8.48 -10.61 31.81
CA ALA A 150 9.40 -11.22 32.77
C ALA A 150 10.65 -10.36 33.03
N CYS A 151 11.19 -9.72 31.99
CA CYS A 151 12.42 -8.94 32.07
C CYS A 151 12.21 -7.53 32.65
N TYR A 152 11.12 -6.86 32.29
CA TYR A 152 10.87 -5.45 32.64
C TYR A 152 9.66 -5.25 33.57
N GLY A 153 8.83 -6.27 33.75
CA GLY A 153 7.54 -6.20 34.44
C GLY A 153 6.39 -5.93 33.48
N ALA A 154 5.24 -6.57 33.74
CA ALA A 154 4.04 -6.45 32.90
C ALA A 154 3.45 -5.02 32.84
N GLY A 155 3.68 -4.20 33.87
CA GLY A 155 3.25 -2.79 33.92
C GLY A 155 4.25 -1.81 33.29
N HIS A 156 5.40 -2.28 32.83
CA HIS A 156 6.41 -1.41 32.23
C HIS A 156 6.02 -1.06 30.78
N ARG A 157 6.32 0.17 30.35
CA ARG A 157 5.97 0.68 29.00
C ARG A 157 6.42 -0.26 27.87
N PHE A 158 7.61 -0.86 27.99
CA PHE A 158 8.13 -1.79 26.97
C PHE A 158 7.23 -3.01 26.74
N HIS A 159 6.53 -3.49 27.77
CA HIS A 159 5.56 -4.57 27.60
C HIS A 159 4.22 -4.03 27.10
N ILE A 160 3.70 -2.95 27.69
CA ILE A 160 2.40 -2.36 27.35
C ILE A 160 2.36 -1.88 25.89
N ASP A 161 3.39 -1.17 25.43
CA ASP A 161 3.48 -0.63 24.06
C ASP A 161 3.60 -1.77 23.04
N ALA A 162 4.41 -2.79 23.35
CA ALA A 162 4.57 -3.98 22.53
C ALA A 162 3.25 -4.76 22.42
N GLN A 163 2.57 -5.00 23.54
CA GLN A 163 1.28 -5.71 23.58
C GLN A 163 0.21 -4.95 22.81
N SER A 164 0.10 -3.64 23.03
CA SER A 164 -0.91 -2.79 22.38
C SER A 164 -0.68 -2.76 20.87
N SER A 165 0.56 -2.54 20.42
CA SER A 165 0.89 -2.52 19.00
C SER A 165 0.69 -3.88 18.31
N TRP A 166 0.91 -5.00 19.01
CA TRP A 166 0.58 -6.32 18.49
C TRP A 166 -0.91 -6.54 18.31
N VAL A 167 -1.72 -6.17 19.31
CA VAL A 167 -3.19 -6.26 19.24
C VAL A 167 -3.74 -5.38 18.13
N GLU A 168 -3.23 -4.16 17.99
CA GLU A 168 -3.58 -3.25 16.89
C GLU A 168 -3.22 -3.84 15.53
N ALA A 169 -2.00 -4.36 15.37
CA ALA A 169 -1.56 -4.98 14.13
C ALA A 169 -2.42 -6.21 13.77
N PHE A 170 -2.71 -7.08 14.73
CA PHE A 170 -3.56 -8.25 14.53
C PHE A 170 -5.00 -7.86 14.18
N SER A 171 -5.56 -6.87 14.89
CA SER A 171 -6.91 -6.36 14.60
C SER A 171 -6.97 -5.76 13.20
N ALA A 172 -5.92 -5.03 12.78
CA ALA A 172 -5.78 -4.53 11.43
C ALA A 172 -5.77 -5.69 10.43
N LEU A 173 -4.99 -6.77 10.65
CA LEU A 173 -4.98 -7.94 9.77
C LEU A 173 -6.37 -8.56 9.57
N MET A 174 -7.16 -8.66 10.64
CA MET A 174 -8.53 -9.18 10.57
C MET A 174 -9.49 -8.25 9.85
N CYS A 175 -9.23 -6.93 9.88
CA CYS A 175 -10.03 -5.91 9.21
C CYS A 175 -9.53 -5.56 7.79
N LEU A 176 -8.40 -6.13 7.34
CA LEU A 176 -7.87 -5.91 6.01
C LEU A 176 -8.77 -6.63 4.99
N HIS A 177 -9.58 -5.86 4.27
CA HIS A 177 -10.46 -6.37 3.21
C HIS A 177 -9.67 -6.59 1.91
N LEU A 178 -8.71 -7.53 1.92
CA LEU A 178 -7.85 -7.85 0.77
C LEU A 178 -8.50 -8.82 -0.22
N GLY A 179 -9.80 -8.63 -0.47
CA GLY A 179 -10.58 -9.49 -1.34
C GLY A 179 -11.00 -10.80 -0.67
N PRO A 180 -11.61 -11.73 -1.44
CA PRO A 180 -12.27 -12.93 -0.89
C PRO A 180 -11.30 -13.93 -0.30
N GLN A 181 -10.03 -13.90 -0.72
CA GLN A 181 -9.00 -14.84 -0.29
C GLN A 181 -7.73 -14.09 0.04
N THR A 182 -7.31 -14.19 1.30
CA THR A 182 -6.08 -13.59 1.82
C THR A 182 -5.18 -14.68 2.38
N THR A 183 -3.88 -14.60 2.09
CA THR A 183 -2.86 -15.49 2.63
C THR A 183 -2.01 -14.75 3.67
N VAL A 184 -1.68 -15.44 4.76
CA VAL A 184 -0.79 -14.95 5.83
C VAL A 184 0.45 -15.83 5.85
N GLN A 185 1.61 -15.23 5.65
CA GLN A 185 2.90 -15.88 5.50
C GLN A 185 3.89 -15.32 6.52
N PRO A 186 4.91 -16.09 6.95
CA PRO A 186 5.94 -15.56 7.84
C PRO A 186 6.80 -14.51 7.14
N LEU A 187 7.24 -13.51 7.89
CA LEU A 187 8.23 -12.51 7.51
C LEU A 187 9.24 -12.38 8.66
N GLY A 188 10.33 -13.15 8.60
CA GLY A 188 11.26 -13.26 9.72
C GLY A 188 10.64 -13.93 10.94
N GLU A 189 11.25 -13.73 12.12
CA GLU A 189 10.84 -14.40 13.36
C GLU A 189 9.61 -13.79 14.02
N LEU A 190 9.42 -12.48 13.91
CA LEU A 190 8.36 -11.72 14.58
C LEU A 190 7.50 -10.91 13.61
N GLY A 191 7.50 -11.28 12.33
CA GLY A 191 6.77 -10.57 11.30
C GLY A 191 5.90 -11.45 10.42
N LEU A 192 4.89 -10.85 9.82
CA LEU A 192 3.92 -11.49 8.94
C LEU A 192 3.80 -10.68 7.65
N ARG A 193 3.62 -11.39 6.54
CA ARG A 193 3.18 -10.86 5.25
C ARG A 193 1.76 -11.31 5.00
N VAL A 194 0.88 -10.37 4.65
CA VAL A 194 -0.53 -10.62 4.38
C VAL A 194 -0.88 -10.11 2.99
N ALA A 195 -1.38 -10.98 2.12
CA ALA A 195 -1.60 -10.65 0.71
C ALA A 195 -2.89 -11.24 0.15
N ALA A 196 -3.54 -10.51 -0.75
CA ALA A 196 -4.63 -11.06 -1.56
C ALA A 196 -4.09 -12.17 -2.48
N ALA A 197 -4.80 -13.29 -2.60
CA ALA A 197 -4.42 -14.40 -3.49
C ALA A 197 -4.34 -13.97 -4.98
N GLY A 198 -5.10 -12.95 -5.38
CA GLY A 198 -5.20 -12.45 -6.76
C GLY A 198 -4.16 -11.41 -7.18
N GLY A 199 -3.09 -11.19 -6.41
CA GLY A 199 -1.99 -10.27 -6.82
C GLY A 199 -2.23 -8.78 -6.53
N GLY A 200 -2.95 -8.47 -5.45
CA GLY A 200 -3.19 -7.10 -4.98
C GLY A 200 -2.12 -6.55 -4.03
N VAL A 201 -2.47 -5.47 -3.32
CA VAL A 201 -1.63 -4.86 -2.28
C VAL A 201 -1.37 -5.88 -1.17
N ALA A 202 -0.10 -6.12 -0.84
CA ALA A 202 0.26 -6.86 0.37
C ALA A 202 0.48 -5.90 1.53
N TYR A 203 0.39 -6.41 2.75
CA TYR A 203 0.68 -5.69 3.99
C TYR A 203 1.68 -6.49 4.80
N TYR A 204 2.54 -5.80 5.51
CA TYR A 204 3.52 -6.37 6.41
C TYR A 204 3.20 -5.96 7.83
N VAL A 205 3.25 -6.91 8.76
CA VAL A 205 3.31 -6.66 10.19
C VAL A 205 4.73 -6.98 10.61
N GLU A 206 5.49 -5.96 11.01
CA GLU A 206 6.91 -6.11 11.33
C GLU A 206 7.18 -5.64 12.76
N PHE A 207 7.92 -6.44 13.52
CA PHE A 207 8.47 -5.99 14.79
C PHE A 207 9.61 -4.99 14.54
N GLN A 208 9.47 -3.78 15.08
CA GLN A 208 10.47 -2.74 15.03
C GLN A 208 11.12 -2.64 16.40
N PRO A 209 12.31 -3.22 16.57
CA PRO A 209 13.00 -3.15 17.84
C PRO A 209 13.43 -1.71 18.11
N LEU A 210 13.28 -1.26 19.36
CA LEU A 210 13.82 0.02 19.79
C LEU A 210 15.34 -0.02 19.69
N PRO A 211 15.96 1.08 19.22
CA PRO A 211 17.41 1.19 19.27
C PRO A 211 17.84 1.19 20.73
N ARG A 212 18.89 0.45 21.04
CA ARG A 212 19.56 0.54 22.33
C ARG A 212 20.44 1.78 22.29
N ALA A 213 19.84 2.96 22.48
CA ALA A 213 20.55 4.23 22.50
C ALA A 213 21.29 4.45 23.84
N CYS A 214 22.31 5.30 23.84
CA CYS A 214 22.97 5.76 25.06
C CYS A 214 22.05 6.70 25.83
N VAL A 215 22.01 6.55 27.16
CA VAL A 215 21.23 7.41 28.07
C VAL A 215 22.10 8.21 29.04
N ALA A 216 23.42 8.13 28.92
CA ALA A 216 24.38 8.75 29.84
C ALA A 216 24.65 10.24 29.56
N GLY A 217 24.22 10.78 28.40
CA GLY A 217 24.39 12.18 28.05
C GLY A 217 23.26 12.66 27.15
N ASP A 218 22.79 13.88 27.41
CA ASP A 218 21.56 14.43 26.79
C ASP A 218 21.61 14.50 25.26
N ASP A 219 22.81 14.66 24.69
CA ASP A 219 23.04 14.73 23.23
C ASP A 219 23.75 13.48 22.66
N CYS A 220 23.83 12.38 23.43
CA CYS A 220 24.54 11.19 22.96
C CYS A 220 23.70 10.39 21.95
N GLN A 221 24.11 10.39 20.68
CA GLN A 221 23.48 9.59 19.62
C GLN A 221 24.09 8.20 19.42
N ALA A 222 24.89 7.72 20.38
CA ALA A 222 25.50 6.39 20.29
C ALA A 222 24.43 5.31 20.39
N VAL A 223 24.43 4.37 19.45
CA VAL A 223 23.54 3.21 19.44
C VAL A 223 24.37 1.93 19.57
N PHE A 224 23.91 1.04 20.43
CA PHE A 224 24.54 -0.22 20.70
C PHE A 224 23.97 -1.31 19.77
N GLY A 225 24.82 -1.86 18.91
CA GLY A 225 24.53 -3.05 18.12
C GLY A 225 24.41 -4.30 18.98
N ASP A 226 23.77 -5.33 18.44
CA ASP A 226 23.61 -6.62 19.10
C ASP A 226 24.93 -7.43 19.12
N ASP A 227 25.83 -7.13 18.18
CA ASP A 227 27.23 -7.60 18.13
C ASP A 227 28.15 -6.90 19.16
N GLY A 228 27.60 -5.92 19.86
CA GLY A 228 28.31 -5.14 20.85
C GLY A 228 29.14 -3.98 20.32
N TYR A 229 29.04 -3.70 19.01
CA TYR A 229 29.62 -2.50 18.42
C TYR A 229 28.82 -1.26 18.84
N ILE A 230 29.50 -0.16 19.13
CA ILE A 230 28.86 1.14 19.35
C ILE A 230 28.96 1.90 18.04
N ALA A 231 27.83 2.06 17.36
CA ALA A 231 27.76 2.82 16.13
C ALA A 231 27.24 4.23 16.42
N ASN A 232 27.79 5.21 15.71
CA ASN A 232 27.12 6.46 15.44
C ASN A 232 26.93 6.54 13.92
N PRO A 233 25.70 6.54 13.41
CA PRO A 233 25.48 6.56 11.97
C PRO A 233 25.88 7.88 11.31
N TRP A 234 26.12 8.98 12.06
CA TRP A 234 26.30 10.31 11.46
C TRP A 234 27.34 11.26 12.10
N GLN A 235 27.98 10.94 13.25
CA GLN A 235 28.91 11.85 13.96
C GLN A 235 29.99 11.15 14.81
N LEU A 236 30.92 11.94 15.39
CA LEU A 236 31.84 11.52 16.44
C LEU A 236 31.06 11.09 17.69
N ILE A 237 31.41 9.93 18.25
CA ILE A 237 30.87 9.45 19.52
C ILE A 237 31.48 10.28 20.65
N ALA A 238 30.64 10.89 21.49
CA ALA A 238 31.10 11.71 22.61
C ALA A 238 31.97 10.89 23.59
N GLY A 239 33.06 11.48 24.10
CA GLY A 239 34.05 10.80 24.95
C GLY A 239 33.63 10.56 26.41
N HIS A 240 32.40 10.11 26.66
CA HIS A 240 31.92 9.73 27.99
C HIS A 240 31.68 8.23 28.10
N THR A 241 31.50 7.73 29.33
CA THR A 241 31.11 6.33 29.56
C THR A 241 29.66 6.10 29.12
N HIS A 242 29.48 5.37 28.02
CA HIS A 242 28.15 5.11 27.49
C HIS A 242 27.38 4.09 28.33
N VAL A 243 26.11 4.39 28.59
CA VAL A 243 25.17 3.50 29.28
C VAL A 243 24.01 3.20 28.33
N PRO A 244 23.74 1.93 28.00
CA PRO A 244 22.64 1.59 27.10
C PRO A 244 21.29 1.77 27.80
N ALA A 245 20.26 2.16 27.05
CA ALA A 245 18.88 2.29 27.51
C ALA A 245 18.30 1.01 28.15
N PHE A 246 18.86 -0.15 27.81
CA PHE A 246 18.54 -1.45 28.42
C PHE A 246 19.71 -2.44 28.21
N PRO A 247 19.84 -3.49 29.06
CA PRO A 247 20.97 -4.40 29.02
C PRO A 247 21.13 -5.12 27.68
N ARG A 248 22.38 -5.48 27.32
CA ARG A 248 22.68 -6.22 26.07
C ARG A 248 22.05 -7.60 26.00
N THR A 249 21.99 -8.26 27.15
CA THR A 249 21.44 -9.60 27.35
C THR A 249 19.93 -9.60 27.58
N ALA A 250 19.31 -8.44 27.76
CA ALA A 250 17.87 -8.34 27.94
C ALA A 250 17.14 -8.53 26.60
N VAL A 251 15.92 -9.08 26.68
CA VAL A 251 15.00 -9.13 25.54
C VAL A 251 14.80 -7.72 24.96
N LYS A 252 14.87 -7.60 23.64
CA LYS A 252 14.85 -6.30 22.97
C LYS A 252 13.43 -5.74 22.93
N PRO A 253 13.13 -4.58 23.53
CA PRO A 253 11.82 -3.95 23.43
C PRO A 253 11.61 -3.40 22.02
N GLY A 254 10.34 -3.19 21.65
CA GLY A 254 9.95 -2.76 20.32
C GLY A 254 8.44 -2.75 20.16
N VAL A 255 7.98 -2.42 18.95
CA VAL A 255 6.55 -2.37 18.62
C VAL A 255 6.31 -3.02 17.26
N TRP A 256 5.14 -3.63 17.06
CA TRP A 256 4.73 -4.07 15.74
C TRP A 256 4.15 -2.91 14.95
N ARG A 257 4.45 -2.86 13.65
CA ARG A 257 3.87 -1.88 12.72
C ARG A 257 3.31 -2.56 11.50
N THR A 258 2.12 -2.14 11.10
CA THR A 258 1.50 -2.52 9.83
C THR A 258 1.92 -1.54 8.74
N ARG A 259 2.40 -2.04 7.59
CA ARG A 259 2.81 -1.24 6.44
C ARG A 259 2.28 -1.84 5.14
N PRO A 260 1.81 -1.04 4.17
CA PRO A 260 1.55 -1.54 2.84
C PRO A 260 2.86 -1.92 2.15
N ALA A 261 2.85 -3.01 1.41
CA ALA A 261 3.89 -3.40 0.46
C ALA A 261 3.80 -2.48 -0.75
N LEU A 262 4.41 -1.30 -0.66
CA LEU A 262 4.59 -0.45 -1.82
C LEU A 262 5.64 -1.09 -2.73
N SER A 263 5.34 -1.21 -4.03
CA SER A 263 6.16 -1.88 -5.05
C SER A 263 7.60 -1.34 -5.19
N TRP A 264 7.95 -0.25 -4.52
CA TRP A 264 9.27 0.39 -4.56
C TRP A 264 10.13 0.18 -3.30
N ALA A 265 9.62 -0.49 -2.26
CA ALA A 265 10.33 -0.69 -1.00
C ALA A 265 10.34 -2.16 -0.58
N LEU A 266 11.15 -2.96 -1.27
CA LEU A 266 11.75 -4.16 -0.68
C LEU A 266 13.27 -3.96 -0.73
N PRO A 267 13.99 -4.01 0.41
CA PRO A 267 15.40 -4.31 0.34
C PRO A 267 15.55 -5.75 -0.19
N ALA A 268 16.51 -5.92 -1.10
CA ALA A 268 16.91 -7.20 -1.67
C ALA A 268 17.36 -8.21 -0.60
#